data_AF-A0A8J9T428-F1
#
_entry.id   AF-A0A8J9T428-F1
#
_cell.length_a   1.000
_cell.length_b   1.000
_cell.length_c   1.000
_cell.angle_alpha   90.00
_cell.angle_beta   90.00
_cell.angle_gamma   90.00
#
_symmetry.space_group_name_H-M   'P 1'
#
loop_
_entity.id
_entity.type
_entity.pdbx_description
1 polymer ?
#
loop_
_entity_poly.entity_id
_entity_poly.type
_entity_poly.pdbx_seq_one_letter_code
_entity_poly.pdbx_strand_id
1 'polypeptide(L)'
;IHELMSGRIKLLNNGNFVNENADPVLGYTYDEPTGFDADCGTFMLNEFQLPHPECPDRFVCGADKVGGPFEKFASCIEAMNCHMTAGMTTGVSAQSEAALFIHQMIPHHQNAVNMAKALLKTGILICGDLSDDESPDCVLEGILREIVNGQNFQIQSMRGVLETLEYPAVDDCTVEISQEESNSDVTTARLDVLASLASLVVPILAGF
;
A
#
# COMPACT_ATOMS: atom_id res chain seq x y z
N ILE A 1 18.16 -10.83 -11.97
CA ILE A 1 16.87 -11.32 -12.50
C ILE A 1 16.11 -11.85 -11.30
N HIS A 2 14.96 -11.26 -10.99
CA HIS A 2 14.13 -11.70 -9.87
C HIS A 2 13.12 -12.77 -10.31
N GLU A 3 12.38 -13.36 -9.36
CA GLU A 3 11.26 -14.26 -9.65
C GLU A 3 10.33 -13.64 -10.71
N LEU A 4 9.98 -14.42 -11.74
CA LEU A 4 9.17 -14.00 -12.90
C LEU A 4 9.70 -12.81 -13.73
N MET A 5 10.93 -12.34 -13.48
CA MET A 5 11.66 -11.55 -14.46
C MET A 5 12.37 -12.49 -15.43
N SER A 6 12.42 -12.11 -16.71
CA SER A 6 13.33 -12.73 -17.66
C SER A 6 14.21 -11.70 -18.33
N GLY A 7 15.42 -12.11 -18.66
CA GLY A 7 16.36 -11.34 -19.46
C GLY A 7 16.71 -12.15 -20.70
N ARG A 8 16.72 -11.51 -21.86
CA ARG A 8 17.20 -12.12 -23.10
C ARG A 8 18.34 -11.30 -23.68
N ILE A 9 19.47 -11.95 -23.93
CA ILE A 9 20.58 -11.36 -24.66
C ILE A 9 20.40 -11.70 -26.14
N LYS A 10 20.33 -10.67 -26.98
CA LYS A 10 20.33 -10.81 -28.44
C LYS A 10 21.72 -10.46 -28.95
N LEU A 11 22.32 -11.38 -29.70
CA LEU A 11 23.61 -11.14 -30.34
C LEU A 11 23.39 -10.48 -31.70
N LEU A 12 24.19 -9.44 -31.98
CA LEU A 12 24.21 -8.76 -33.26
C LEU A 12 25.55 -9.02 -33.95
N ASN A 13 25.52 -9.14 -35.27
CA ASN A 13 26.69 -9.14 -36.15
C ASN A 13 26.51 -8.06 -37.20
N ASN A 14 27.38 -7.05 -37.19
CA ASN A 14 27.29 -5.86 -38.05
C ASN A 14 25.90 -5.19 -38.02
N GLY A 15 25.31 -5.09 -36.83
CA GLY A 15 23.99 -4.47 -36.63
C GLY A 15 22.79 -5.37 -36.97
N ASN A 16 22.99 -6.56 -37.53
CA ASN A 16 21.93 -7.51 -37.81
C ASN A 16 21.85 -8.58 -36.72
N PHE A 17 20.65 -9.02 -36.36
CA PHE A 17 20.49 -10.13 -35.41
C PHE A 17 21.11 -11.40 -35.95
N VAL A 18 21.92 -12.07 -35.13
CA VAL A 18 22.45 -13.40 -35.45
C VAL A 18 21.31 -14.44 -35.45
N ASN A 19 20.27 -14.22 -34.64
CA ASN A 19 19.04 -14.99 -34.65
C ASN A 19 17.83 -14.09 -34.33
N GLU A 20 16.89 -14.02 -35.27
CA GLU A 20 15.64 -13.26 -35.13
C GLU A 20 14.70 -13.89 -34.09
N ASN A 21 14.67 -15.22 -34.03
CA ASN A 21 13.74 -15.96 -33.17
C ASN A 21 14.01 -15.72 -31.68
N ALA A 22 12.91 -15.66 -30.94
CA ALA A 22 12.86 -15.46 -29.50
C ALA A 22 13.22 -16.75 -28.73
N ASP A 23 14.38 -17.33 -29.02
CA ASP A 23 14.83 -18.59 -28.43
C ASP A 23 15.84 -18.38 -27.27
N PRO A 24 15.75 -19.17 -26.18
CA PRO A 24 14.66 -20.10 -25.90
C PRO A 24 13.36 -19.36 -25.56
N VAL A 25 12.24 -20.04 -25.84
CA VAL A 25 10.90 -19.58 -25.43
C VAL A 25 10.87 -19.50 -23.91
N LEU A 26 10.21 -18.46 -23.38
CA LEU A 26 9.99 -18.36 -21.94
C LEU A 26 9.04 -19.48 -21.51
N GLY A 27 9.41 -20.23 -20.48
CA GLY A 27 8.62 -21.36 -19.98
C GLY A 27 7.36 -20.96 -19.20
N TYR A 28 7.03 -19.67 -19.19
CA TYR A 28 5.87 -19.10 -18.51
C TYR A 28 5.37 -17.88 -19.29
N THR A 29 4.10 -17.54 -19.08
CA THR A 29 3.50 -16.28 -19.54
C THR A 29 3.60 -15.23 -18.45
N TYR A 30 3.78 -13.98 -18.84
CA TYR A 30 3.64 -12.89 -17.90
C TYR A 30 2.17 -12.72 -17.53
N ASP A 31 1.95 -12.38 -16.26
CA ASP A 31 0.64 -11.94 -15.82
C ASP A 31 0.37 -10.55 -16.39
N GLU A 32 -0.80 -10.39 -16.99
CA GLU A 32 -1.28 -9.10 -17.47
C GLU A 32 -2.28 -8.55 -16.44
N PRO A 33 -2.08 -7.31 -15.97
CA PRO A 33 -3.02 -6.71 -15.03
C PRO A 33 -4.37 -6.50 -15.73
N THR A 34 -5.46 -6.80 -15.04
CA THR A 34 -6.84 -6.69 -15.57
C THR A 34 -7.71 -5.88 -14.62
N GLY A 35 -8.81 -5.32 -15.13
CA GLY A 35 -9.77 -4.56 -14.33
C GLY A 35 -9.11 -3.39 -13.57
N PHE A 36 -9.36 -3.34 -12.26
CA PHE A 36 -8.82 -2.29 -11.38
C PHE A 36 -7.29 -2.21 -11.41
N ASP A 37 -6.61 -3.36 -11.43
CA ASP A 37 -5.14 -3.42 -11.49
C ASP A 37 -4.59 -2.87 -12.81
N ALA A 38 -5.31 -3.02 -13.93
CA ALA A 38 -4.90 -2.47 -15.22
C ALA A 38 -4.94 -0.94 -15.23
N ASP A 39 -5.95 -0.36 -14.58
CA ASP A 39 -6.14 1.08 -14.43
C ASP A 39 -5.04 1.66 -13.52
N CYS A 40 -4.74 0.99 -12.41
CA CYS A 40 -3.72 1.41 -11.45
C CYS A 40 -2.28 1.06 -11.88
N GLY A 41 -2.07 0.16 -12.84
CA GLY A 41 -0.75 -0.35 -13.20
C GLY A 41 -0.14 -1.29 -12.14
N THR A 42 -0.97 -1.93 -11.34
CA THR A 42 -0.62 -2.75 -10.18
C THR A 42 -0.94 -4.23 -10.41
N PHE A 43 -0.81 -5.07 -9.38
CA PHE A 43 -1.32 -6.44 -9.37
C PHE A 43 -1.92 -6.74 -8.00
N MET A 44 -2.92 -7.64 -7.97
CA MET A 44 -3.53 -8.21 -6.76
C MET A 44 -4.27 -7.19 -5.87
N LEU A 45 -4.71 -6.06 -6.40
CA LEU A 45 -5.45 -5.05 -5.62
C LEU A 45 -6.97 -5.14 -5.77
N ASN A 46 -7.46 -5.89 -6.74
CA ASN A 46 -8.90 -5.92 -7.05
C ASN A 46 -9.78 -6.27 -5.84
N GLU A 47 -9.32 -7.15 -4.94
CA GLU A 47 -10.07 -7.58 -3.75
C GLU A 47 -9.97 -6.60 -2.57
N PHE A 48 -9.04 -5.64 -2.62
CA PHE A 48 -8.74 -4.71 -1.53
C PHE A 48 -9.29 -3.30 -1.77
N GLN A 49 -10.17 -3.13 -2.75
CA GLN A 49 -10.90 -1.89 -2.95
C GLN A 49 -11.80 -1.60 -1.73
N LEU A 50 -11.86 -0.33 -1.32
CA LEU A 50 -12.75 0.08 -0.23
C LEU A 50 -14.21 0.16 -0.69
N PRO A 51 -15.18 -0.14 0.19
CA PRO A 51 -15.02 -0.58 1.59
C PRO A 51 -14.54 -2.03 1.70
N HIS A 52 -13.67 -2.30 2.69
CA HIS A 52 -13.13 -3.63 2.97
C HIS A 52 -13.12 -3.88 4.49
N PRO A 53 -13.55 -5.07 4.98
CA PRO A 53 -13.72 -5.31 6.42
C PRO A 53 -12.41 -5.23 7.23
N GLU A 54 -11.27 -5.52 6.61
CA GLU A 54 -9.95 -5.50 7.27
C GLU A 54 -9.25 -4.12 7.20
N CYS A 55 -9.94 -3.10 6.70
CA CYS A 55 -9.37 -1.80 6.39
C CYS A 55 -10.22 -0.65 6.98
N PRO A 56 -9.60 0.50 7.31
CA PRO A 56 -10.35 1.71 7.60
C PRO A 56 -11.19 2.14 6.39
N ASP A 57 -12.13 3.05 6.61
CA ASP A 57 -13.00 3.65 5.59
C ASP A 57 -12.22 4.45 4.55
N ARG A 58 -11.00 4.88 4.89
CA ARG A 58 -10.08 5.62 4.03
C ARG A 58 -8.66 5.62 4.57
N PHE A 59 -7.72 5.81 3.66
CA PHE A 59 -6.30 6.09 3.86
C PHE A 59 -5.90 7.46 3.27
N VAL A 60 -6.64 7.96 2.28
CA VAL A 60 -6.38 9.23 1.58
C VAL A 60 -7.46 10.26 1.94
N CYS A 61 -7.06 11.24 2.74
CA CYS A 61 -7.96 12.33 3.11
C CYS A 61 -8.21 13.30 1.94
N GLY A 62 -9.48 13.66 1.72
CA GLY A 62 -9.87 14.66 0.73
C GLY A 62 -9.93 14.17 -0.72
N ALA A 63 -9.85 12.85 -0.94
CA ALA A 63 -10.03 12.24 -2.26
C ALA A 63 -11.42 12.58 -2.86
N ASP A 64 -12.44 12.67 -2.02
CA ASP A 64 -13.82 13.08 -2.35
C ASP A 64 -13.94 14.54 -2.84
N LYS A 65 -12.92 15.36 -2.59
CA LYS A 65 -12.89 16.78 -2.94
C LYS A 65 -12.18 17.05 -4.26
N VAL A 66 -11.55 16.03 -4.84
CA VAL A 66 -10.87 16.09 -6.13
C VAL A 66 -11.61 15.19 -7.12
N GLY A 67 -11.58 15.54 -8.40
CA GLY A 67 -12.23 14.75 -9.46
C GLY A 67 -11.24 14.27 -10.51
N GLY A 68 -11.68 13.32 -11.33
CA GLY A 68 -10.95 12.92 -12.52
C GLY A 68 -9.70 12.08 -12.23
N PRO A 69 -8.57 12.28 -12.91
CA PRO A 69 -7.39 11.42 -12.77
C PRO A 69 -6.82 11.33 -11.35
N PHE A 70 -6.91 12.41 -10.56
CA PHE A 70 -6.44 12.41 -9.17
C PHE A 70 -7.31 11.56 -8.25
N GLU A 71 -8.64 11.61 -8.42
CA GLU A 71 -9.58 10.76 -7.68
C GLU A 71 -9.30 9.27 -7.96
N LYS A 72 -9.05 8.93 -9.23
CA LYS A 72 -8.66 7.56 -9.62
C LYS A 72 -7.34 7.14 -8.99
N PHE A 73 -6.31 7.98 -9.06
CA PHE A 73 -5.02 7.68 -8.42
C PHE A 73 -5.17 7.51 -6.91
N ALA A 74 -5.99 8.34 -6.25
CA ALA A 74 -6.30 8.18 -4.83
C ALA A 74 -6.95 6.81 -4.56
N SER A 75 -7.92 6.39 -5.37
CA SER A 75 -8.55 5.06 -5.22
C SER A 75 -7.56 3.90 -5.36
N CYS A 76 -6.55 4.03 -6.23
CA CYS A 76 -5.44 3.07 -6.30
C CYS A 76 -4.67 3.02 -4.98
N ILE A 77 -4.33 4.19 -4.41
CA ILE A 77 -3.59 4.29 -3.14
C ILE A 77 -4.41 3.71 -1.97
N GLU A 78 -5.72 3.92 -1.97
CA GLU A 78 -6.65 3.31 -0.99
C GLU A 78 -6.55 1.79 -1.01
N ALA A 79 -6.68 1.17 -2.19
CA ALA A 79 -6.63 -0.28 -2.33
C ALA A 79 -5.24 -0.86 -1.99
N MET A 80 -4.17 -0.15 -2.37
CA MET A 80 -2.79 -0.48 -2.04
C MET A 80 -2.54 -0.52 -0.53
N ASN A 81 -2.99 0.51 0.18
CA ASN A 81 -2.86 0.58 1.63
C ASN A 81 -3.76 -0.46 2.32
N CYS A 82 -4.96 -0.74 1.78
CA CYS A 82 -5.80 -1.81 2.30
C CYS A 82 -5.13 -3.19 2.17
N HIS A 83 -4.58 -3.49 0.99
CA HIS A 83 -3.80 -4.71 0.77
C HIS A 83 -2.61 -4.80 1.74
N MET A 84 -1.90 -3.70 1.98
CA MET A 84 -0.81 -3.67 2.96
C MET A 84 -1.32 -3.94 4.39
N THR A 85 -2.40 -3.28 4.81
CA THR A 85 -2.96 -3.45 6.15
C THR A 85 -3.39 -4.89 6.40
N ALA A 86 -4.17 -5.47 5.49
CA ALA A 86 -4.61 -6.87 5.58
C ALA A 86 -3.43 -7.86 5.46
N GLY A 87 -2.43 -7.57 4.62
CA GLY A 87 -1.24 -8.41 4.52
C GLY A 87 -0.32 -8.35 5.75
N MET A 88 -0.24 -7.19 6.41
CA MET A 88 0.60 -7.00 7.60
C MET A 88 -0.08 -7.49 8.90
N THR A 89 -1.35 -7.85 8.86
CA THR A 89 -2.01 -8.53 9.97
C THR A 89 -1.65 -10.01 9.94
N THR A 90 -0.60 -10.36 10.68
CA THR A 90 -0.01 -11.72 10.68
C THR A 90 -0.13 -12.39 12.04
N GLY A 91 -0.11 -13.72 12.03
CA GLY A 91 0.14 -14.56 13.18
C GLY A 91 1.61 -14.56 13.62
N VAL A 92 1.91 -15.45 14.55
CA VAL A 92 3.27 -15.73 15.06
C VAL A 92 3.49 -17.24 15.20
N SER A 93 2.98 -18.00 14.23
CA SER A 93 2.95 -19.46 14.25
C SER A 93 4.35 -20.08 14.34
N ALA A 94 5.33 -19.46 13.69
CA ALA A 94 6.72 -19.90 13.70
C ALA A 94 7.47 -19.54 15.00
N GLN A 95 6.89 -18.73 15.89
CA GLN A 95 7.52 -18.25 17.13
C GLN A 95 8.95 -17.68 16.92
N SER A 96 9.14 -16.98 15.80
CA SER A 96 10.42 -16.42 15.36
C SER A 96 10.25 -14.96 14.99
N GLU A 97 11.09 -14.11 15.55
CA GLU A 97 11.11 -12.68 15.21
C GLU A 97 11.49 -12.46 13.74
N ALA A 98 12.34 -13.31 13.19
CA ALA A 98 12.71 -13.25 11.78
C ALA A 98 11.51 -13.60 10.88
N ALA A 99 10.73 -14.64 11.23
CA ALA A 99 9.52 -14.99 10.49
C ALA A 99 8.50 -13.85 10.56
N LEU A 100 8.20 -13.36 11.77
CA LEU A 100 7.26 -12.26 11.98
C LEU A 100 7.65 -11.00 11.19
N PHE A 101 8.93 -10.65 11.21
CA PHE A 101 9.44 -9.53 10.41
C PHE A 101 9.20 -9.75 8.91
N ILE A 102 9.53 -10.94 8.39
CA ILE A 102 9.40 -11.24 6.96
C ILE A 102 7.93 -11.26 6.52
N HIS A 103 7.05 -11.89 7.30
CA HIS A 103 5.63 -11.97 6.99
C HIS A 103 4.97 -10.59 6.89
N GLN A 104 5.43 -9.61 7.66
CA GLN A 104 4.95 -8.22 7.54
C GLN A 104 5.71 -7.40 6.50
N MET A 105 7.00 -7.66 6.30
CA MET A 105 7.83 -6.85 5.40
C MET A 105 7.57 -7.17 3.93
N ILE A 106 7.16 -8.40 3.59
CA ILE A 106 6.74 -8.76 2.22
C ILE A 106 5.55 -7.89 1.76
N PRO A 107 4.40 -7.84 2.45
CA PRO A 107 3.27 -7.00 2.03
C PRO A 107 3.59 -5.50 2.11
N HIS A 108 4.42 -5.06 3.06
CA HIS A 108 4.94 -3.68 3.07
C HIS A 108 5.72 -3.36 1.79
N HIS A 109 6.60 -4.27 1.35
CA HIS A 109 7.39 -4.07 0.14
C HIS A 109 6.53 -4.14 -1.14
N GLN A 110 5.56 -5.06 -1.18
CA GLN A 110 4.60 -5.15 -2.29
C GLN A 110 3.81 -3.85 -2.44
N ASN A 111 3.42 -3.22 -1.33
CA ASN A 111 2.77 -1.92 -1.34
C ASN A 111 3.65 -0.83 -1.96
N ALA A 112 4.91 -0.72 -1.52
CA ALA A 112 5.86 0.25 -2.07
C ALA A 112 6.10 0.05 -3.58
N VAL A 113 6.22 -1.21 -4.04
CA VAL A 113 6.31 -1.54 -5.47
C VAL A 113 5.06 -1.08 -6.22
N ASN A 114 3.86 -1.38 -5.70
CA ASN A 114 2.60 -0.98 -6.34
C ASN A 114 2.44 0.54 -6.39
N MET A 115 2.81 1.28 -5.33
CA MET A 115 2.77 2.75 -5.32
C MET A 115 3.71 3.34 -6.37
N ALA A 116 4.93 2.80 -6.46
CA ALA A 116 5.90 3.25 -7.45
C ALA A 116 5.40 3.00 -8.89
N LYS A 117 4.84 1.81 -9.15
CA LYS A 117 4.25 1.46 -10.45
C LYS A 117 3.05 2.33 -10.80
N ALA A 118 2.19 2.62 -9.83
CA ALA A 118 1.01 3.45 -10.05
C ALA A 118 1.40 4.88 -10.45
N LEU A 119 2.42 5.46 -9.81
CA LEU A 119 2.91 6.78 -10.20
C LEU A 119 3.53 6.75 -11.61
N LEU A 120 4.37 5.76 -11.93
CA LEU A 120 4.92 5.57 -13.29
C LEU A 120 3.81 5.44 -14.34
N LYS A 121 2.72 4.71 -14.02
CA LYS A 121 1.57 4.50 -14.90
C LYS A 121 0.87 5.80 -15.30
N THR A 122 0.89 6.82 -14.44
CA THR A 122 0.25 8.11 -14.75
C THR A 122 0.91 8.84 -15.91
N GLY A 123 2.20 8.57 -16.18
CA GLY A 123 2.97 9.22 -17.24
C GLY A 123 3.18 10.72 -17.04
N ILE A 124 2.99 11.24 -15.82
CA ILE A 124 3.14 12.68 -15.54
C ILE A 124 4.61 13.11 -15.43
N LEU A 125 5.51 12.17 -15.14
CA LEU A 125 6.95 12.45 -15.06
C LEU A 125 7.51 12.52 -16.47
N ILE A 126 8.16 13.63 -16.80
CA ILE A 126 8.77 13.84 -18.11
C ILE A 126 10.28 13.64 -17.99
N CYS A 127 10.74 12.42 -18.26
CA CYS A 127 12.16 12.10 -18.27
C CYS A 127 12.62 11.51 -19.62
N GLY A 128 13.47 12.24 -20.33
CA GLY A 128 14.11 11.76 -21.57
C GLY A 128 15.41 11.00 -21.34
N ASP A 129 16.08 11.26 -20.22
CA ASP A 129 17.37 10.68 -19.85
C ASP A 129 17.43 10.49 -18.33
N LEU A 130 17.40 9.24 -17.87
CA LEU A 130 17.45 8.91 -16.43
C LEU A 130 18.78 9.31 -15.76
N SER A 131 19.79 9.71 -16.52
CA SER A 131 21.06 10.22 -15.98
C SER A 131 21.06 11.72 -15.70
N ASP A 132 19.99 12.43 -16.08
CA ASP A 132 19.80 13.84 -15.75
C ASP A 132 19.39 14.00 -14.27
N ASP A 133 20.38 14.31 -13.42
CA ASP A 133 20.21 14.52 -11.99
C ASP A 133 19.80 15.96 -11.62
N GLU A 134 19.69 16.86 -12.61
CA GLU A 134 19.16 18.21 -12.42
C GLU A 134 17.63 18.26 -12.62
N SER A 135 17.06 17.32 -13.36
CA SER A 135 15.61 17.19 -13.56
C SER A 135 14.92 16.48 -12.38
N PRO A 136 14.03 17.15 -11.64
CA PRO A 136 13.30 16.53 -10.53
C PRO A 136 12.45 15.33 -10.97
N ASP A 137 11.90 15.39 -12.18
CA ASP A 137 11.10 14.30 -12.76
C ASP A 137 11.98 13.07 -13.05
N CYS A 138 13.19 13.26 -13.58
CA CYS A 138 14.14 12.17 -13.80
C CYS A 138 14.67 11.58 -12.50
N VAL A 139 14.97 12.43 -11.51
CA VAL A 139 15.37 11.97 -10.17
C VAL A 139 14.25 11.13 -9.55
N LEU A 140 13.00 11.60 -9.60
CA LEU A 140 11.87 10.86 -9.06
C LEU A 140 11.63 9.57 -9.84
N GLU A 141 11.65 9.58 -11.17
CA GLU A 141 11.50 8.37 -11.98
C GLU A 141 12.59 7.33 -11.68
N GLY A 142 13.84 7.78 -11.49
CA GLY A 142 14.96 6.95 -11.03
C GLY A 142 14.64 6.25 -9.71
N ILE A 143 14.18 7.00 -8.71
CA ILE A 143 13.77 6.47 -7.40
C ILE A 143 12.64 5.43 -7.55
N LEU A 144 11.61 5.71 -8.36
CA LEU A 144 10.50 4.78 -8.54
C LEU A 144 10.96 3.46 -9.17
N ARG A 145 11.84 3.53 -10.18
CA ARG A 145 12.43 2.34 -10.82
C ARG A 145 13.35 1.58 -9.86
N GLU A 146 14.08 2.28 -9.00
CA GLU A 146 14.89 1.66 -7.95
C GLU A 146 14.01 0.94 -6.93
N ILE A 147 12.92 1.55 -6.46
CA ILE A 147 11.96 0.93 -5.54
C ILE A 147 11.39 -0.35 -6.17
N VAL A 148 10.92 -0.29 -7.43
CA VAL A 148 10.37 -1.46 -8.12
C VAL A 148 11.40 -2.58 -8.19
N ASN A 149 12.64 -2.30 -8.58
CA ASN A 149 13.64 -3.35 -8.75
C ASN A 149 14.18 -3.87 -7.40
N GLY A 150 14.53 -2.97 -6.50
CA GLY A 150 15.15 -3.28 -5.21
C GLY A 150 14.19 -3.98 -4.26
N GLN A 151 12.94 -3.54 -4.18
CA GLN A 151 11.99 -4.18 -3.27
C GLN A 151 11.47 -5.51 -3.81
N ASN A 152 11.34 -5.70 -5.13
CA ASN A 152 11.07 -7.03 -5.70
C ASN A 152 12.22 -8.02 -5.43
N PHE A 153 13.48 -7.58 -5.52
CA PHE A 153 14.63 -8.39 -5.11
C PHE A 153 14.55 -8.83 -3.64
N GLN A 154 14.23 -7.87 -2.76
CA GLN A 154 14.10 -8.12 -1.33
C GLN A 154 12.94 -9.05 -1.01
N ILE A 155 11.78 -8.90 -1.66
CA ILE A 155 10.64 -9.83 -1.53
C ILE A 155 11.07 -11.27 -1.84
N GLN A 156 11.73 -11.49 -2.98
CA GLN A 156 12.22 -12.81 -3.35
C GLN A 156 13.23 -13.35 -2.32
N SER A 157 14.16 -12.50 -1.87
CA SER A 157 15.17 -12.88 -0.89
C SER A 157 14.54 -13.28 0.44
N MET A 158 13.55 -12.53 0.90
CA MET A 158 12.79 -12.82 2.12
C MET A 158 12.00 -14.13 2.01
N ARG A 159 11.35 -14.40 0.88
CA ARG A 159 10.70 -15.70 0.61
C ARG A 159 11.70 -16.85 0.68
N GLY A 160 12.89 -16.67 0.11
CA GLY A 160 13.97 -17.66 0.20
C GLY A 160 14.47 -17.91 1.62
N VAL A 161 14.44 -16.90 2.50
CA VAL A 161 14.75 -17.08 3.92
C VAL A 161 13.68 -17.93 4.62
N LEU A 162 12.39 -17.68 4.37
CA LEU A 162 11.31 -18.52 4.92
C LEU A 162 11.48 -19.97 4.50
N GLU A 163 11.73 -20.22 3.22
CA GLU A 163 11.96 -21.57 2.68
C GLU A 163 13.18 -22.25 3.33
N THR A 164 14.32 -21.55 3.40
CA THR A 164 15.57 -22.10 3.95
C THR A 164 15.46 -22.45 5.43
N LEU A 165 14.69 -21.68 6.19
CA LEU A 165 14.47 -21.88 7.63
C LEU A 165 13.26 -22.76 7.93
N GLU A 166 12.61 -23.31 6.91
CA GLU A 166 11.40 -24.14 7.01
C GLU A 166 10.25 -23.43 7.76
N TYR A 167 10.17 -22.11 7.63
CA TYR A 167 9.06 -21.32 8.15
C TYR A 167 7.86 -21.35 7.18
N PRO A 168 6.63 -21.17 7.68
CA PRO A 168 5.46 -21.03 6.82
C PRO A 168 5.65 -19.91 5.79
N ALA A 169 5.25 -20.16 4.55
CA ALA A 169 5.34 -19.15 3.48
C ALA A 169 4.39 -17.96 3.72
N VAL A 170 3.28 -18.21 4.41
CA VAL A 170 2.25 -17.24 4.82
C VAL A 170 1.88 -17.49 6.27
N ASP A 171 1.50 -16.44 6.99
CA ASP A 171 1.02 -16.50 8.37
C ASP A 171 -0.04 -15.41 8.57
N ASP A 172 -1.05 -15.40 7.70
CA ASP A 172 -2.06 -14.34 7.67
C ASP A 172 -3.04 -14.45 8.85
N CYS A 173 -3.51 -13.31 9.35
CA CYS A 173 -4.47 -13.20 10.44
C CYS A 173 -5.56 -12.19 10.05
N THR A 174 -6.79 -12.67 9.82
CA THR A 174 -7.92 -11.81 9.46
C THR A 174 -8.36 -10.98 10.67
N VAL A 175 -8.26 -9.65 10.56
CA VAL A 175 -8.66 -8.71 11.61
C VAL A 175 -9.66 -7.70 11.04
N GLU A 176 -10.93 -7.83 11.42
CA GLU A 176 -11.97 -6.88 11.03
C GLU A 176 -11.84 -5.57 11.82
N ILE A 177 -11.94 -4.43 11.13
CA ILE A 177 -11.91 -3.09 11.73
C ILE A 177 -13.36 -2.63 11.93
N SER A 178 -13.83 -2.67 13.18
CA SER A 178 -15.13 -2.11 13.54
C SER A 178 -15.11 -0.58 13.42
N GLN A 179 -15.86 -0.03 12.48
CA GLN A 179 -16.17 1.40 12.42
C GLN A 179 -17.21 1.70 13.51
N GLU A 180 -16.77 2.16 14.69
CA GLU A 180 -17.72 2.78 15.62
C GLU A 180 -18.21 4.07 14.97
N GLU A 181 -19.48 4.10 14.54
CA GLU A 181 -20.15 5.36 14.18
C GLU A 181 -20.05 6.29 15.38
N SER A 182 -19.14 7.27 15.33
CA SER A 182 -19.08 8.33 16.31
C SER A 182 -20.36 9.15 16.19
N ASN A 183 -21.40 8.74 16.92
CA ASN A 183 -22.62 9.49 17.09
C ASN A 183 -22.25 10.72 17.93
N SER A 184 -21.83 11.78 17.22
CA SER A 184 -21.44 13.05 17.81
C SER A 184 -22.69 13.82 18.24
N ASP A 185 -23.39 13.31 19.27
CA ASP A 185 -24.26 14.16 20.10
C ASP A 185 -23.40 14.90 21.13
N VAL A 186 -22.49 15.73 20.64
CA VAL A 186 -21.73 16.71 21.43
C VAL A 186 -22.47 18.05 21.33
N THR A 187 -23.74 18.07 21.74
CA THR A 187 -24.48 19.32 21.93
C THR A 187 -25.30 19.38 23.21
N THR A 188 -25.39 18.30 23.99
CA THR A 188 -26.26 18.26 25.18
C THR A 188 -25.50 18.35 26.51
N ALA A 189 -24.16 18.23 26.51
CA ALA A 189 -23.35 18.22 27.74
C ALA A 189 -22.86 19.61 28.23
N ARG A 190 -23.44 20.72 27.77
CA ARG A 190 -23.06 22.09 28.20
C ARG A 190 -24.14 22.88 28.95
N LEU A 191 -25.24 22.26 29.38
CA LEU A 191 -26.27 22.96 30.17
C LEU A 191 -26.34 22.61 31.67
N ASP A 192 -25.52 21.67 32.18
CA ASP A 192 -25.67 21.18 33.56
C ASP A 192 -24.63 21.70 34.58
N VAL A 193 -23.72 22.61 34.19
CA VAL A 193 -22.66 23.11 35.11
C VAL A 193 -23.02 24.46 35.78
N LEU A 194 -24.18 25.06 35.48
CA LEU A 194 -24.60 26.32 36.13
C LEU A 194 -25.70 26.18 37.20
N ALA A 195 -26.04 24.96 37.64
CA ALA A 195 -27.11 24.73 38.62
C ALA A 195 -26.64 24.22 40.01
N SER A 196 -25.37 24.41 40.39
CA SER A 196 -24.83 23.90 41.68
C SER A 196 -24.11 24.94 42.55
N LEU A 197 -24.62 26.19 42.62
CA LEU A 197 -24.12 27.20 43.56
C LEU A 197 -25.19 28.04 44.28
N ALA A 198 -26.46 27.60 44.28
CA ALA A 198 -27.54 28.30 44.98
C ALA A 198 -28.22 27.43 46.04
N SER A 199 -27.49 27.06 47.09
CA SER A 199 -28.08 26.63 48.37
C SER A 199 -27.05 26.61 49.48
N LEU A 200 -26.74 27.79 50.03
CA LEU A 200 -26.15 27.94 51.37
C LEU A 200 -26.32 29.41 51.83
N VAL A 201 -27.57 29.79 52.10
CA VAL A 201 -27.84 30.90 53.04
C VAL A 201 -28.97 30.45 53.96
N VAL A 202 -28.58 30.02 55.15
CA VAL A 202 -29.48 29.74 56.28
C VAL A 202 -29.91 31.09 56.88
N PRO A 203 -31.21 31.38 57.05
CA PRO A 203 -31.65 32.53 57.84
C PRO A 203 -31.78 32.14 59.31
N ILE A 204 -31.02 32.79 60.19
CA ILE A 204 -31.26 32.80 61.63
C ILE A 204 -32.08 34.05 61.99
N LEU A 205 -33.13 33.83 62.77
CA LEU A 205 -34.19 34.74 63.23
C LEU A 205 -33.72 36.00 63.99
N ALA A 206 -34.46 37.09 63.76
CA ALA A 206 -34.98 38.07 64.75
C ALA A 206 -35.80 39.11 63.93
N GLY A 207 -37.02 39.52 64.22
CA GLY A 207 -37.63 39.92 65.49
C GLY A 207 -38.18 41.35 65.28
N PHE A 208 -39.50 41.52 65.45
CA PHE A 208 -40.34 42.72 65.24
C PHE A 208 -40.80 43.02 63.81
#